data_AF-A0A5C8MNS5-F1
#
_entry.id   AF-A0A5C8MNS5-F1
#
_cell.length_a   1.000
_cell.length_b   1.000
_cell.length_c   1.000
_cell.angle_alpha   90.00
_cell.angle_beta   90.00
_cell.angle_gamma   90.00
#
_symmetry.space_group_name_H-M   'P 1'
#
loop_
_entity.id
_entity.type
_entity.pdbx_description
1 polymer ?
#
loop_
_entity_poly.entity_id
_entity_poly.type
_entity_poly.pdbx_seq_one_letter_code
_entity_poly.pdbx_strand_id
1 'polypeptide(L)'
;MVKVEVKPNVLQWVIKRMDNFDRLKDQFPNIDKWINQESQPTLKQLEKLAKMTAVPLGYFSLPNPPEEKLSIPYYRTVRDEGAVRPSPNLLETVQTMERRQQWMRDYLIQLGNPPLNYVGRANLSMDPKLVAQDMRRTLSLEDGWASKQSTWQEALRNLIRKTEDIGIIVVINGVVGNNTHRKLDVAEFRGFVLIDDYAPLIFINGRAGKGAQMFTLVHELAHIW
;
A
#
# COMPACT_ATOMS: atom_id res chain seq x y z
N MET A 1 -6.37 23.81 29.26
CA MET A 1 -6.03 22.76 28.26
C MET A 1 -4.92 23.29 27.37
N VAL A 2 -3.94 22.46 27.03
CA VAL A 2 -2.86 22.85 26.12
C VAL A 2 -3.44 23.10 24.73
N LYS A 3 -3.30 24.35 24.26
CA LYS A 3 -3.60 24.74 22.88
C LYS A 3 -2.37 24.45 22.03
N VAL A 4 -2.61 24.01 20.79
CA VAL A 4 -1.56 23.70 19.84
C VAL A 4 -1.73 24.62 18.65
N GLU A 5 -0.68 25.35 18.30
CA GLU A 5 -0.67 26.14 17.07
C GLU A 5 -0.63 25.21 15.86
N VAL A 6 -1.53 25.44 14.91
CA VAL A 6 -1.57 24.71 13.64
C VAL A 6 -1.67 25.74 12.52
N LYS A 7 -0.87 25.55 11.46
CA LYS A 7 -0.88 26.47 10.33
C LYS A 7 -2.17 26.29 9.49
N PRO A 8 -2.82 27.39 9.05
CA PRO A 8 -4.06 27.32 8.27
C PRO A 8 -3.97 26.49 7.00
N ASN A 9 -2.84 26.57 6.29
CA ASN A 9 -2.57 25.78 5.08
C ASN A 9 -2.62 24.26 5.35
N VAL A 10 -2.14 23.81 6.51
CA VAL A 10 -2.20 22.40 6.94
C VAL A 10 -3.64 22.00 7.24
N LEU A 11 -4.40 22.82 7.96
CA LEU A 11 -5.83 22.55 8.23
C LEU A 11 -6.65 22.48 6.95
N GLN A 12 -6.47 23.45 6.04
CA GLN A 12 -7.13 23.45 4.74
C GLN A 12 -6.76 22.22 3.91
N TRP A 13 -5.50 21.80 3.95
CA TRP A 13 -5.05 20.58 3.28
C TRP A 13 -5.71 19.34 3.87
N VAL A 14 -5.82 19.22 5.20
CA VAL A 14 -6.53 18.10 5.84
C VAL A 14 -8.00 18.09 5.43
N ILE A 15 -8.65 19.25 5.42
CA ILE A 15 -10.07 19.39 5.06
C ILE A 15 -10.33 18.98 3.61
N LYS A 16 -9.46 19.39 2.67
CA LYS A 16 -9.56 19.00 1.25
C LYS A 16 -9.48 17.50 1.01
N ARG A 17 -9.03 16.71 1.99
CA ARG A 17 -8.97 15.22 1.90
C ARG A 17 -10.28 14.55 2.29
N MET A 18 -11.23 15.29 2.83
CA MET A 18 -12.49 14.76 3.31
C MET A 18 -13.56 14.99 2.26
N ASP A 19 -14.17 13.91 1.78
CA ASP A 19 -15.28 13.98 0.82
C ASP A 19 -16.54 14.64 1.41
N ASN A 20 -16.64 14.72 2.75
CA ASN A 20 -17.79 15.25 3.46
C ASN A 20 -17.38 16.28 4.52
N PHE A 21 -17.28 17.53 4.09
CA PHE A 21 -16.91 18.65 4.96
C PHE A 21 -18.01 18.99 5.98
N ASP A 22 -19.28 18.80 5.65
CA ASP A 22 -20.39 19.11 6.56
C ASP A 22 -20.35 18.25 7.83
N ARG A 23 -20.10 16.94 7.67
CA ARG A 23 -19.92 16.02 8.80
C ARG A 23 -18.70 16.38 9.66
N LEU A 24 -17.68 17.01 9.08
CA LEU A 24 -16.51 17.50 9.80
C LEU A 24 -16.89 18.71 10.67
N LYS A 25 -17.69 19.66 10.14
CA LYS A 25 -18.17 20.83 10.90
C LYS A 25 -19.04 20.44 12.09
N ASP A 26 -19.89 19.42 11.96
CA ASP A 26 -20.70 18.93 13.07
C ASP A 26 -19.85 18.47 14.25
N GLN A 27 -18.73 17.80 13.98
CA GLN A 27 -17.81 17.30 15.01
C GLN A 27 -16.78 18.33 15.48
N PHE A 28 -16.49 19.33 14.64
CA PHE A 28 -15.53 20.39 14.88
C PHE A 28 -16.12 21.77 14.51
N PRO A 29 -17.05 22.31 15.32
CA PRO A 29 -17.74 23.57 14.99
C PRO A 29 -16.80 24.79 14.90
N ASN A 30 -15.62 24.69 15.53
CA ASN A 30 -14.61 25.75 15.51
C ASN A 30 -13.56 25.57 14.40
N ILE A 31 -13.71 24.60 13.49
CA ILE A 31 -12.72 24.33 12.42
C ILE A 31 -12.46 25.59 11.58
N ASP A 32 -13.49 26.36 11.24
CA ASP A 32 -13.37 27.61 10.47
C ASP A 32 -12.59 28.67 11.26
N LYS A 33 -12.84 28.76 12.58
CA LYS A 33 -12.09 29.67 13.47
C LYS A 33 -10.62 29.28 13.59
N TRP A 34 -10.29 27.99 13.49
CA TRP A 34 -8.90 27.53 13.48
C TRP A 34 -8.20 27.90 12.17
N ILE A 35 -8.90 27.78 11.04
CA ILE A 35 -8.39 28.19 9.72
C ILE A 35 -8.15 29.70 9.67
N ASN A 36 -9.10 30.49 10.19
CA ASN A 36 -8.99 31.96 10.26
C ASN A 36 -8.05 32.46 11.36
N GLN A 37 -7.44 31.55 12.13
CA GLN A 37 -6.56 31.87 13.27
C GLN A 37 -7.25 32.67 14.39
N GLU A 38 -8.59 32.71 14.43
CA GLU A 38 -9.39 33.33 15.49
C GLU A 38 -9.34 32.53 16.81
N SER A 39 -9.06 31.23 16.71
CA SER A 39 -8.82 30.36 17.86
C SER A 39 -7.88 29.21 17.51
N GLN A 40 -7.42 28.47 18.51
CA GLN A 40 -6.54 27.31 18.32
C GLN A 40 -7.20 26.04 18.87
N PRO A 41 -6.98 24.88 18.21
CA PRO A 41 -7.43 23.60 18.73
C PRO A 41 -6.61 23.20 19.97
N THR A 42 -7.23 22.39 20.82
CA THR A 42 -6.53 21.67 21.89
C THR A 42 -5.87 20.41 21.35
N LEU A 43 -4.85 19.89 22.04
CA LEU A 43 -4.22 18.61 21.65
C LEU A 43 -5.25 17.48 21.50
N LYS A 44 -6.23 17.37 22.42
CA LYS A 44 -7.32 16.38 22.33
C LYS A 44 -8.20 16.55 21.09
N GLN A 45 -8.46 17.79 20.68
CA GLN A 45 -9.21 18.06 19.44
C GLN A 45 -8.39 17.67 18.21
N LEU A 46 -7.08 17.93 18.20
CA LEU A 46 -6.19 17.48 17.13
C LEU A 46 -6.06 15.97 17.07
N GLU A 47 -5.95 15.27 18.21
CA GLU A 47 -5.96 13.80 18.25
C GLU A 47 -7.26 13.23 17.67
N LYS A 48 -8.40 13.84 18.00
CA LYS A 48 -9.70 13.44 17.42
C LYS A 48 -9.74 13.71 15.91
N LEU A 49 -9.26 14.88 15.48
CA LEU A 49 -9.22 15.26 14.07
C LEU A 49 -8.29 14.33 13.28
N ALA A 50 -7.10 14.03 13.79
CA ALA A 50 -6.13 13.09 13.24
C ALA A 50 -6.75 11.70 13.05
N LYS A 51 -7.44 11.17 14.07
CA LYS A 51 -8.15 9.88 13.98
C LYS A 51 -9.26 9.90 12.94
N MET A 52 -10.06 10.97 12.88
CA MET A 52 -11.19 11.08 11.93
C MET A 52 -10.73 11.20 10.49
N THR A 53 -9.63 11.91 10.26
CA THR A 53 -9.09 12.22 8.92
C THR A 53 -8.03 11.23 8.45
N ALA A 54 -7.63 10.29 9.31
CA ALA A 54 -6.50 9.38 9.11
C ALA A 54 -5.18 10.10 8.78
N VAL A 55 -5.02 11.33 9.29
CA VAL A 55 -3.79 12.12 9.15
C VAL A 55 -2.92 11.91 10.39
N PRO A 56 -1.62 11.58 10.26
CA PRO A 56 -0.73 11.47 11.40
C PRO A 56 -0.75 12.74 12.25
N LEU A 57 -0.87 12.60 13.58
CA LEU A 57 -0.96 13.75 14.49
C LEU A 57 0.22 14.72 14.34
N GLY A 58 1.44 14.20 14.09
CA GLY A 58 2.63 15.01 13.88
C GLY A 58 2.54 15.95 12.67
N TYR A 59 1.71 15.64 11.67
CA TYR A 59 1.57 16.49 10.47
C TYR A 59 0.95 17.84 10.78
N PHE A 60 0.12 17.94 11.82
CA PHE A 60 -0.47 19.21 12.26
C PHE A 60 0.57 20.20 12.81
N SER A 61 1.79 19.74 13.12
CA SER A 61 2.90 20.59 13.56
C SER A 61 3.81 21.04 12.40
N LEU A 62 3.56 20.61 11.16
CA LEU A 62 4.37 20.98 10.01
C LEU A 62 4.11 22.44 9.59
N PRO A 63 5.13 23.16 9.09
CA PRO A 63 4.96 24.52 8.59
C PRO A 63 4.17 24.56 7.27
N ASN A 64 4.25 23.49 6.48
CA ASN A 64 3.54 23.33 5.21
C ASN A 64 2.97 21.91 5.11
N PRO A 65 1.87 21.71 4.36
CA PRO A 65 1.38 20.39 4.04
C PRO A 65 2.48 19.51 3.42
N PRO A 66 2.59 18.23 3.81
CA PRO A 66 3.56 17.33 3.20
C PRO A 66 3.16 17.00 1.77
N GLU A 67 4.15 16.82 0.90
CA GLU A 67 3.95 16.19 -0.40
C GLU A 67 3.81 14.68 -0.21
N GLU A 68 2.60 14.17 -0.37
CA GLU A 68 2.33 12.74 -0.33
C GLU A 68 2.46 12.18 -1.74
N LYS A 69 3.61 11.59 -2.04
CA LYS A 69 3.84 10.80 -3.25
C LYS A 69 3.84 9.34 -2.88
N LEU A 70 3.20 8.51 -3.70
CA LEU A 70 3.40 7.08 -3.61
C LEU A 70 4.73 6.75 -4.28
N SER A 71 5.59 6.02 -3.57
CA SER A 71 6.85 5.51 -4.10
C SER A 71 6.65 4.33 -5.06
N ILE A 72 5.42 3.82 -5.16
CA ILE A 72 5.07 2.69 -6.03
C ILE A 72 4.68 3.17 -7.43
N PRO A 73 5.44 2.77 -8.48
CA PRO A 73 5.15 3.17 -9.85
C PRO A 73 3.89 2.50 -10.42
N TYR A 74 3.45 1.36 -9.87
CA TYR A 74 2.33 0.57 -10.37
C TYR A 74 1.45 0.09 -9.20
N TYR A 75 0.26 0.68 -9.04
CA TYR A 75 -0.83 0.04 -8.30
C TYR A 75 -2.05 -0.01 -9.20
N ARG A 76 -2.61 -1.20 -9.36
CA ARG A 76 -3.69 -1.45 -10.33
C ARG A 76 -5.00 -0.83 -9.84
N THR A 77 -5.44 0.26 -10.47
CA THR A 77 -6.79 0.83 -10.33
C THR A 77 -7.79 0.06 -11.21
N VAL A 78 -9.08 0.07 -10.84
CA VAL A 78 -10.15 -0.54 -11.67
C VAL A 78 -10.52 0.32 -12.88
N ARG A 79 -10.06 1.58 -12.91
CA ARG A 79 -10.26 2.52 -14.01
C ARG A 79 -8.93 3.19 -14.32
N ASP A 80 -8.50 3.16 -15.59
CA ASP A 80 -7.40 3.96 -16.15
C ASP A 80 -7.75 5.47 -16.22
N GLU A 81 -8.50 5.97 -15.23
CA GLU A 81 -8.87 7.37 -15.11
C GLU A 81 -7.78 8.05 -14.25
N GLY A 82 -7.04 8.98 -14.85
CA GLY A 82 -5.75 9.48 -14.38
C GLY A 82 -5.64 9.88 -12.91
N ALA A 83 -4.42 9.72 -12.37
CA ALA A 83 -3.90 10.18 -11.09
C ALA A 83 -4.93 10.69 -10.06
N VAL A 84 -5.83 9.80 -9.61
CA VAL A 84 -6.61 10.04 -8.40
C VAL A 84 -5.63 10.05 -7.23
N ARG A 85 -5.61 11.15 -6.47
CA ARG A 85 -4.78 11.27 -5.27
C ARG A 85 -5.03 10.04 -4.38
N PRO A 86 -3.97 9.34 -3.92
CA PRO A 86 -4.13 8.11 -3.15
C PRO A 86 -4.89 8.38 -1.84
N SER A 87 -5.76 7.44 -1.45
CA SER A 87 -6.47 7.54 -0.19
C SER A 87 -5.48 7.48 0.98
N PRO A 88 -5.82 8.08 2.14
CA PRO A 88 -5.03 7.91 3.36
C PRO A 88 -4.84 6.43 3.73
N ASN A 89 -5.81 5.58 3.39
CA ASN A 89 -5.73 4.14 3.65
C ASN A 89 -4.67 3.45 2.78
N LEU A 90 -4.63 3.75 1.48
CA LEU A 90 -3.61 3.24 0.58
C LEU A 90 -2.23 3.75 0.99
N LEU A 91 -2.09 5.06 1.23
CA LEU A 91 -0.82 5.67 1.63
C LEU A 91 -0.24 5.03 2.91
N GLU A 92 -1.04 4.89 3.96
CA GLU A 92 -0.60 4.25 5.21
C GLU A 92 -0.24 2.78 5.01
N THR A 93 -0.97 2.06 4.15
CA THR A 93 -0.68 0.67 3.83
C THR A 93 0.67 0.53 3.15
N VAL A 94 0.93 1.35 2.12
CA VAL A 94 2.21 1.37 1.40
C VAL A 94 3.37 1.71 2.33
N GLN A 95 3.25 2.80 3.11
CA GLN A 95 4.28 3.18 4.08
C GLN A 95 4.56 2.10 5.14
N THR A 96 3.52 1.35 5.53
CA THR A 96 3.71 0.22 6.45
C THR A 96 4.46 -0.93 5.78
N MET A 97 4.20 -1.20 4.51
CA MET A 97 4.93 -2.23 3.76
C MET A 97 6.37 -1.80 3.47
N GLU A 98 6.62 -0.54 3.13
CA GLU A 98 7.97 0.02 2.94
C GLU A 98 8.82 -0.17 4.19
N ARG A 99 8.28 0.17 5.38
CA ARG A 99 8.99 -0.06 6.65
C ARG A 99 9.31 -1.53 6.90
N ARG A 100 8.40 -2.45 6.55
CA ARG A 100 8.59 -3.89 6.73
C ARG A 100 9.63 -4.45 5.75
N GLN A 101 9.56 -4.02 4.49
CA GLN A 101 10.54 -4.37 3.47
C GLN A 101 11.93 -3.88 3.88
N GLN A 102 12.06 -2.62 4.30
CA GLN A 102 13.34 -2.05 4.72
C GLN A 102 13.96 -2.86 5.87
N TRP A 103 13.14 -3.18 6.89
CA TRP A 103 13.61 -4.02 8.00
C TRP A 103 14.08 -5.40 7.53
N MET A 104 13.34 -6.05 6.63
CA MET A 104 13.72 -7.36 6.09
C MET A 104 14.98 -7.28 5.23
N ARG A 105 15.10 -6.26 4.38
CA ARG A 105 16.28 -5.99 3.55
C ARG A 105 17.52 -5.88 4.43
N ASP A 106 17.48 -5.03 5.45
CA ASP A 106 18.61 -4.81 6.36
C ASP A 106 18.99 -6.10 7.10
N TYR A 107 17.98 -6.87 7.53
CA TYR A 107 18.18 -8.16 8.18
C TYR A 107 18.85 -9.20 7.26
N LEU A 108 18.39 -9.32 6.01
CA LEU A 108 18.97 -10.25 5.03
C LEU A 108 20.42 -9.88 4.67
N ILE A 109 20.70 -8.59 4.51
CA ILE A 109 22.06 -8.06 4.30
C ILE A 109 22.96 -8.37 5.50
N GLN A 110 22.48 -8.16 6.72
CA GLN A 110 23.24 -8.44 7.94
C GLN A 110 23.59 -9.94 8.07
N LEU A 111 22.71 -10.83 7.63
CA LEU A 111 22.97 -12.27 7.58
C LEU A 111 23.91 -12.70 6.43
N GLY A 112 24.30 -11.77 5.55
CA GLY A 112 25.18 -12.05 4.42
C GLY A 112 24.49 -12.74 3.24
N ASN A 113 23.16 -12.61 3.11
CA ASN A 113 22.45 -13.15 1.94
C ASN A 113 22.82 -12.34 0.69
N PRO A 114 23.04 -12.99 -0.47
CA PRO A 114 23.22 -12.28 -1.73
C PRO A 114 21.89 -11.69 -2.23
N PRO A 115 21.94 -10.67 -3.11
CA PRO A 115 20.75 -10.20 -3.80
C PRO A 115 20.14 -11.29 -4.68
N LEU A 116 18.84 -11.23 -4.87
CA LEU A 116 18.04 -12.12 -5.70
C LEU A 116 18.34 -11.87 -7.19
N ASN A 117 18.88 -12.88 -7.85
CA ASN A 117 19.41 -12.77 -9.22
C ASN A 117 18.35 -12.70 -10.33
N TYR A 118 17.06 -12.77 -9.98
CA TYR A 118 15.95 -12.68 -10.92
C TYR A 118 15.26 -11.31 -10.91
N VAL A 119 15.55 -10.45 -9.93
CA VAL A 119 14.97 -9.10 -9.84
C VAL A 119 15.54 -8.23 -10.96
N GLY A 120 14.67 -7.58 -11.75
CA GLY A 120 15.04 -6.70 -12.85
C GLY A 120 15.82 -7.39 -13.98
N ARG A 121 15.67 -8.71 -14.13
CA ARG A 121 16.36 -9.51 -15.14
C ARG A 121 15.70 -9.42 -16.52
N ALA A 122 14.40 -9.12 -16.57
CA ALA A 122 13.64 -8.95 -17.79
C ALA A 122 13.67 -7.50 -18.30
N ASN A 123 13.46 -7.33 -19.60
CA ASN A 123 13.29 -6.01 -20.20
C ASN A 123 12.27 -6.07 -21.35
N LEU A 124 11.81 -4.91 -21.82
CA LEU A 124 10.75 -4.79 -22.82
C LEU A 124 11.09 -5.38 -24.20
N SER A 125 12.36 -5.71 -24.48
CA SER A 125 12.77 -6.35 -25.73
C SER A 125 12.72 -7.88 -25.69
N MET A 126 12.57 -8.48 -24.50
CA MET A 126 12.49 -9.93 -24.33
C MET A 126 11.10 -10.46 -24.70
N ASP A 127 11.04 -11.65 -25.29
CA ASP A 127 9.76 -12.33 -25.55
C ASP A 127 9.05 -12.62 -24.21
N PRO A 128 7.82 -12.12 -24.00
CA PRO A 128 7.04 -12.39 -22.79
C PRO A 128 6.88 -13.89 -22.49
N LYS A 129 6.85 -14.75 -23.51
CA LYS A 129 6.77 -16.21 -23.31
C LYS A 129 8.04 -16.77 -22.68
N LEU A 130 9.21 -16.27 -23.05
CA LEU A 130 10.49 -16.67 -22.46
C LEU A 130 10.62 -16.18 -21.02
N VAL A 131 10.18 -14.94 -20.74
CA VAL A 131 10.11 -14.40 -19.37
C VAL A 131 9.18 -15.26 -18.51
N ALA A 132 7.97 -15.57 -18.99
CA ALA A 132 7.03 -16.43 -18.27
C ALA A 132 7.59 -17.85 -18.02
N GLN A 133 8.39 -18.40 -18.94
CA GLN A 133 9.09 -19.67 -18.73
C GLN A 133 10.17 -19.57 -17.64
N ASP A 134 10.95 -18.49 -17.63
CA ASP A 134 11.95 -18.23 -16.58
C ASP A 134 11.31 -18.06 -15.21
N MET A 135 10.20 -17.31 -15.13
CA MET A 135 9.40 -17.15 -13.91
C MET A 135 8.92 -18.51 -13.37
N ARG A 136 8.33 -19.35 -14.24
CA ARG A 136 7.85 -20.68 -13.83
C ARG A 136 8.98 -21.59 -13.34
N ARG A 137 10.13 -21.56 -14.01
CA ARG A 137 11.32 -22.31 -13.59
C ARG A 137 11.81 -21.84 -12.22
N THR A 138 11.91 -20.53 -12.02
CA THR A 138 12.38 -19.94 -10.75
C THR A 138 11.44 -20.31 -9.61
N LEU A 139 10.12 -20.20 -9.82
CA LEU A 139 9.09 -20.62 -8.87
C LEU A 139 8.99 -22.15 -8.69
N SER A 140 9.76 -22.95 -9.43
CA SER A 140 9.67 -24.40 -9.44
C SER A 140 8.24 -24.91 -9.68
N LEU A 141 7.57 -24.31 -10.68
CA LEU A 141 6.21 -24.65 -11.11
C LEU A 141 6.25 -25.46 -12.40
N GLU A 142 5.59 -26.61 -12.39
CA GLU A 142 5.39 -27.43 -13.58
C GLU A 142 4.30 -26.86 -14.50
N ASP A 143 4.33 -27.26 -15.77
CA ASP A 143 3.23 -26.97 -16.69
C ASP A 143 1.93 -27.58 -16.18
N GLY A 144 0.86 -26.78 -16.19
CA GLY A 144 -0.45 -27.19 -15.68
C GLY A 144 -0.52 -27.34 -14.15
N TRP A 145 0.44 -26.84 -13.37
CA TRP A 145 0.44 -26.97 -11.89
C TRP A 145 -0.90 -26.62 -11.23
N ALA A 146 -1.63 -25.65 -11.79
CA ALA A 146 -2.91 -25.18 -11.25
C ALA A 146 -4.03 -26.22 -11.37
N SER A 147 -4.03 -27.07 -12.42
CA SER A 147 -5.05 -28.10 -12.60
C SER A 147 -4.90 -29.27 -11.63
N LYS A 148 -3.73 -29.38 -10.98
CA LYS A 148 -3.47 -30.37 -9.92
C LYS A 148 -4.09 -29.99 -8.57
N GLN A 149 -4.64 -28.78 -8.45
CA GLN A 149 -5.20 -28.25 -7.22
C GLN A 149 -6.73 -28.39 -7.25
N SER A 150 -7.33 -28.79 -6.13
CA SER A 150 -8.76 -29.08 -6.05
C SER A 150 -9.62 -27.81 -6.10
N THR A 151 -9.06 -26.67 -5.69
CA THR A 151 -9.77 -25.38 -5.66
C THR A 151 -8.87 -24.21 -6.05
N TRP A 152 -9.49 -23.10 -6.47
CA TRP A 152 -8.81 -21.82 -6.69
C TRP A 152 -8.08 -21.31 -5.45
N GLN A 153 -8.61 -21.60 -4.26
CA GLN A 153 -8.03 -21.24 -2.98
C GLN A 153 -6.72 -22.02 -2.72
N GLU A 154 -6.71 -23.31 -3.02
CA GLU A 154 -5.52 -24.16 -2.91
C GLU A 154 -4.47 -23.76 -3.94
N ALA A 155 -4.87 -23.50 -5.18
CA ALA A 155 -3.97 -22.98 -6.20
C ALA A 155 -3.32 -21.67 -5.78
N LEU A 156 -4.09 -20.72 -5.23
CA LEU A 156 -3.55 -19.45 -4.76
C LEU A 156 -2.57 -19.66 -3.60
N ARG A 157 -2.91 -20.51 -2.62
CA ARG A 157 -2.00 -20.84 -1.51
C ARG A 157 -0.71 -21.48 -2.01
N ASN A 158 -0.80 -22.39 -2.97
CA ASN A 158 0.39 -23.02 -3.55
C ASN A 158 1.27 -22.00 -4.26
N LEU A 159 0.68 -21.09 -5.06
CA LEU A 159 1.44 -20.04 -5.73
C LEU A 159 2.12 -19.10 -4.73
N ILE A 160 1.41 -18.68 -3.67
CA ILE A 160 1.99 -17.86 -2.60
C ILE A 160 3.20 -18.55 -1.97
N ARG A 161 3.09 -19.83 -1.61
CA ARG A 161 4.22 -20.59 -1.06
C ARG A 161 5.40 -20.62 -2.02
N LYS A 162 5.17 -20.91 -3.30
CA LYS A 162 6.23 -20.92 -4.31
C LYS A 162 6.89 -19.55 -4.50
N THR A 163 6.12 -18.47 -4.37
CA THR A 163 6.62 -17.10 -4.38
C THR A 163 7.47 -16.81 -3.14
N GLU A 164 7.02 -17.22 -1.96
CA GLU A 164 7.75 -17.01 -0.70
C GLU A 164 9.03 -17.85 -0.63
N ASP A 165 9.01 -19.08 -1.16
CA ASP A 165 10.16 -20.00 -1.22
C ASP A 165 11.36 -19.41 -1.98
N ILE A 166 11.11 -18.48 -2.93
CA ILE A 166 12.17 -17.83 -3.72
C ILE A 166 12.61 -16.48 -3.13
N GLY A 167 12.11 -16.10 -1.94
CA GLY A 167 12.53 -14.89 -1.23
C GLY A 167 11.64 -13.67 -1.43
N ILE A 168 10.45 -13.81 -2.03
CA ILE A 168 9.48 -12.71 -2.20
C ILE A 168 8.47 -12.71 -1.05
N ILE A 169 8.34 -11.58 -0.37
CA ILE A 169 7.39 -11.42 0.74
C ILE A 169 5.98 -11.23 0.15
N VAL A 170 5.02 -12.06 0.53
CA VAL A 170 3.62 -11.90 0.11
C VAL A 170 2.75 -11.48 1.29
N VAL A 171 2.08 -10.34 1.18
CA VAL A 171 1.15 -9.85 2.20
C VAL A 171 -0.26 -9.78 1.63
N ILE A 172 -1.21 -10.44 2.30
CA ILE A 172 -2.62 -10.36 1.95
C ILE A 172 -3.38 -9.71 3.09
N ASN A 173 -3.93 -8.53 2.86
CA ASN A 173 -4.75 -7.84 3.85
C ASN A 173 -5.89 -7.07 3.19
N GLY A 174 -7.05 -7.04 3.86
CA GLY A 174 -8.25 -6.33 3.39
C GLY A 174 -8.54 -5.04 4.16
N VAL A 175 -7.72 -4.70 5.15
CA VAL A 175 -7.91 -3.56 6.05
C VAL A 175 -6.59 -2.84 6.29
N VAL A 176 -6.63 -1.59 6.74
CA VAL A 176 -5.42 -0.83 7.09
C VAL A 176 -4.84 -1.34 8.41
N GLY A 177 -3.61 -1.86 8.37
CA GLY A 177 -2.98 -2.48 9.53
C GLY A 177 -3.85 -3.60 10.10
N ASN A 178 -4.28 -3.44 11.35
CA ASN A 178 -5.18 -4.38 12.04
C ASN A 178 -6.59 -3.80 12.30
N ASN A 179 -6.93 -2.66 11.68
CA ASN A 179 -8.19 -1.97 11.96
C ASN A 179 -9.32 -2.46 11.05
N THR A 180 -10.16 -3.37 11.57
CA THR A 180 -11.26 -4.00 10.82
C THR A 180 -12.33 -3.03 10.28
N HIS A 181 -12.40 -1.81 10.83
CA HIS A 181 -13.29 -0.76 10.37
C HIS A 181 -12.73 0.05 9.19
N ARG A 182 -11.40 0.07 9.00
CA ARG A 182 -10.73 0.77 7.90
C ARG A 182 -10.46 -0.21 6.75
N LYS A 183 -11.52 -0.52 6.02
CA LYS A 183 -11.44 -1.47 4.89
C LYS A 183 -10.74 -0.83 3.69
N LEU A 184 -9.89 -1.60 3.02
CA LEU A 184 -9.25 -1.21 1.77
C LEU A 184 -10.26 -1.25 0.63
N ASP A 185 -10.15 -0.32 -0.32
CA ASP A 185 -11.05 -0.29 -1.48
C ASP A 185 -10.45 -1.07 -2.65
N VAL A 186 -11.18 -2.07 -3.12
CA VAL A 186 -10.78 -2.90 -4.27
C VAL A 186 -10.89 -2.11 -5.59
N ALA A 187 -11.73 -1.07 -5.63
CA ALA A 187 -11.84 -0.18 -6.79
C ALA A 187 -10.62 0.75 -6.89
N GLU A 188 -10.09 1.19 -5.75
CA GLU A 188 -8.86 1.99 -5.65
C GLU A 188 -7.63 1.15 -6.02
N PHE A 189 -7.44 -0.01 -5.38
CA PHE A 189 -6.30 -0.87 -5.69
C PHE A 189 -6.55 -2.34 -5.39
N ARG A 190 -6.05 -3.22 -6.26
CA ARG A 190 -6.10 -4.68 -6.08
C ARG A 190 -4.84 -5.27 -5.48
N GLY A 191 -3.72 -4.57 -5.63
CA GLY A 191 -2.40 -4.95 -5.14
C GLY A 191 -1.37 -3.92 -5.56
N PHE A 192 -0.16 -4.10 -5.07
CA PHE A 192 1.02 -3.35 -5.46
C PHE A 192 2.26 -4.17 -5.15
N VAL A 193 3.38 -3.77 -5.75
CA VAL A 193 4.70 -4.35 -5.51
C VAL A 193 5.67 -3.29 -5.02
N LEU A 194 6.57 -3.69 -4.12
CA LEU A 194 7.78 -2.96 -3.77
C LEU A 194 8.97 -3.75 -4.31
N ILE A 195 9.61 -3.22 -5.36
CA ILE A 195 10.75 -3.87 -6.02
C ILE A 195 12.01 -3.62 -5.20
N ASP A 196 12.72 -4.68 -4.87
CA ASP A 196 13.95 -4.63 -4.08
C ASP A 196 14.79 -5.88 -4.37
N ASP A 197 16.11 -5.72 -4.48
CA ASP A 197 17.01 -6.83 -4.81
C ASP A 197 17.16 -7.85 -3.68
N TYR A 198 16.81 -7.53 -2.44
CA TYR A 198 16.97 -8.42 -1.28
C TYR A 198 15.62 -8.87 -0.72
N ALA A 199 14.65 -7.96 -0.62
CA ALA A 199 13.37 -8.19 0.03
C ALA A 199 12.18 -7.72 -0.83
N PRO A 200 12.01 -8.18 -2.07
CA PRO A 200 10.87 -7.79 -2.90
C PRO A 200 9.57 -8.18 -2.20
N LEU A 201 8.56 -7.30 -2.26
CA LEU A 201 7.31 -7.46 -1.52
C LEU A 201 6.10 -7.25 -2.42
N ILE A 202 5.18 -8.21 -2.41
CA ILE A 202 3.88 -8.14 -3.09
C ILE A 202 2.78 -7.97 -2.05
N PHE A 203 1.96 -6.95 -2.20
CA PHE A 203 0.74 -6.76 -1.42
C PHE A 203 -0.49 -7.09 -2.26
N ILE A 204 -1.42 -7.88 -1.71
CA ILE A 204 -2.69 -8.22 -2.34
C ILE A 204 -3.83 -7.74 -1.45
N ASN A 205 -4.78 -7.00 -2.03
CA ASN A 205 -6.00 -6.61 -1.33
C ASN A 205 -6.89 -7.83 -1.09
N GLY A 206 -6.96 -8.27 0.16
CA GLY A 206 -7.67 -9.47 0.59
C GLY A 206 -9.18 -9.43 0.38
N ARG A 207 -9.76 -8.25 0.06
CA ARG A 207 -11.18 -8.10 -0.27
C ARG A 207 -11.53 -8.42 -1.72
N ALA A 208 -10.54 -8.55 -2.61
CA ALA A 208 -10.77 -9.01 -3.97
C ALA A 208 -11.15 -10.51 -4.00
N GLY A 209 -11.93 -10.93 -4.99
CA GLY A 209 -12.23 -12.35 -5.19
C GLY A 209 -10.97 -13.19 -5.49
N LYS A 210 -10.99 -14.50 -5.22
CA LYS A 210 -9.80 -15.36 -5.29
C LYS A 210 -9.13 -15.41 -6.67
N GLY A 211 -9.92 -15.45 -7.76
CA GLY A 211 -9.38 -15.35 -9.12
C GLY A 211 -8.69 -14.01 -9.40
N ALA A 212 -9.22 -12.91 -8.85
CA ALA A 212 -8.59 -11.60 -8.96
C ALA A 212 -7.29 -11.53 -8.15
N GLN A 213 -7.25 -12.12 -6.95
CA GLN A 213 -6.04 -12.23 -6.13
C GLN A 213 -4.94 -13.03 -6.86
N MET A 214 -5.31 -14.14 -7.51
CA MET A 214 -4.39 -14.95 -8.32
C MET A 214 -3.77 -14.14 -9.45
N PHE A 215 -4.60 -13.46 -10.24
CA PHE A 215 -4.11 -12.61 -11.31
C PHE A 215 -3.20 -11.50 -10.77
N THR A 216 -3.60 -10.82 -9.69
CA THR A 216 -2.78 -9.77 -9.07
C THR A 216 -1.41 -10.32 -8.67
N LEU A 217 -1.34 -11.47 -8.00
CA LEU A 217 -0.05 -12.07 -7.62
C LEU A 217 0.86 -12.29 -8.83
N VAL A 218 0.34 -12.88 -9.92
CA VAL A 218 1.13 -13.11 -11.13
C VAL A 218 1.53 -11.80 -11.83
N HIS A 219 0.65 -10.80 -11.80
CA HIS A 219 0.94 -9.47 -12.37
C HIS A 219 2.05 -8.76 -11.61
N GLU A 220 1.96 -8.71 -10.28
CA GLU A 220 3.00 -8.10 -9.44
C GLU A 220 4.32 -8.88 -9.51
N LEU A 221 4.29 -10.21 -9.66
CA LEU A 221 5.49 -11.01 -9.95
C LEU A 221 6.17 -10.56 -11.25
N ALA A 222 5.41 -10.27 -12.30
CA ALA A 222 5.96 -9.81 -13.57
C ALA A 222 6.62 -8.42 -13.46
N HIS A 223 6.22 -7.59 -12.49
CA HIS A 223 6.89 -6.31 -12.21
C HIS A 223 8.22 -6.48 -11.46
N ILE A 224 8.45 -7.60 -10.77
CA ILE A 224 9.72 -7.90 -10.10
C ILE A 224 10.78 -8.36 -11.10
N TRP A 225 10.35 -9.11 -12.12
CA TRP A 225 11.21 -9.61 -13.19
C TRP A 225 11.70 -8.49 -14.09
#